data_AF-A0A6P0R684-F1
#
_entry.id   AF-A0A6P0R684-F1
#
_cell.length_a   1.000
_cell.length_b   1.000
_cell.length_c   1.000
_cell.angle_alpha   90.00
_cell.angle_beta   90.00
_cell.angle_gamma   90.00
#
_symmetry.space_group_name_H-M   'P 1'
#
loop_
_entity.id
_entity.type
_entity.pdbx_description
1 polymer ?
#
loop_
_entity_poly.entity_id
_entity_poly.type
_entity_poly.pdbx_seq_one_letter_code
_entity_poly.pdbx_strand_id
1 'polypeptide(L)'
;MENPNIGLYACPFDDEGLPTMDKTFIEAGAVKSFDWDKKRAALAGCKSTGSFRNKLSQSTSSLVKLSISPGQTSENKLISSIKEGLIVDRLLGASQLNKLAGEFSVNLDLGYKVENAQIIGRVKNTIVAVH
;
A
#
# COMPACT_ATOMS: atom_id res chain seq x y z
N MET A 1 3.56 -7.55 0.22
CA MET A 1 3.87 -8.40 1.39
C MET A 1 4.10 -7.51 2.60
N GLU A 2 4.07 -8.08 3.79
CA GLU A 2 4.54 -7.45 5.01
C GLU A 2 5.66 -8.31 5.60
N ASN A 3 6.74 -7.65 6.04
CA ASN A 3 7.83 -8.28 6.80
C ASN A 3 8.11 -7.40 8.03
N PRO A 4 7.60 -7.78 9.21
CA PRO A 4 7.69 -6.99 10.42
C PRO A 4 8.98 -7.23 11.20
N ASN A 5 9.85 -8.18 10.80
CA ASN A 5 10.98 -8.61 11.62
C ASN A 5 12.33 -7.99 11.22
N ILE A 6 12.40 -7.23 10.12
CA ILE A 6 13.66 -6.74 9.56
C ILE A 6 13.62 -5.24 9.24
N GLY A 7 14.65 -4.52 9.71
CA GLY A 7 14.92 -3.13 9.36
C GLY A 7 14.31 -2.10 10.33
N LEU A 8 14.31 -0.84 9.90
CA LEU A 8 13.68 0.25 10.66
C LEU A 8 12.19 -0.05 10.86
N TYR A 9 11.70 0.16 12.08
CA TYR A 9 10.34 -0.20 12.53
C TYR A 9 10.06 -1.70 12.63
N ALA A 10 11.08 -2.55 12.76
CA ALA A 10 10.88 -3.95 13.12
C ALA A 10 10.08 -4.06 14.43
N CYS A 11 9.11 -4.95 14.43
CA CYS A 11 8.11 -5.11 15.47
C CYS A 11 7.87 -6.62 15.66
N PRO A 12 8.65 -7.28 16.53
CA PRO A 12 8.62 -8.74 16.67
C PRO A 12 7.35 -9.27 17.35
N PHE A 13 6.65 -8.41 18.10
CA PHE A 13 5.39 -8.73 18.75
C PHE A 13 4.37 -7.61 18.52
N ASP A 14 3.09 -7.98 18.48
CA ASP A 14 1.98 -7.05 18.50
C ASP A 14 1.64 -6.56 19.92
N ASP A 15 0.71 -5.61 20.04
CA ASP A 15 0.35 -5.03 21.34
C ASP A 15 -0.52 -5.97 22.21
N GLU A 16 -0.82 -7.19 21.74
CA GLU A 16 -1.44 -8.28 22.53
C GLU A 16 -0.43 -9.38 22.90
N GLY A 17 0.86 -9.16 22.63
CA GLY A 17 1.96 -10.09 22.92
C GLY A 17 2.08 -11.26 21.95
N LEU A 18 1.43 -11.23 20.78
CA LEU A 18 1.58 -12.26 19.77
C LEU A 18 2.79 -11.99 18.86
N PRO A 19 3.57 -13.01 18.49
CA PRO A 19 4.60 -12.85 17.49
C PRO A 19 4.02 -12.33 16.18
N THR A 20 4.68 -11.34 15.59
CA THR A 20 4.34 -10.88 14.23
C THR A 20 4.92 -11.85 13.21
N MET A 21 4.31 -11.91 12.03
CA MET A 21 4.71 -12.84 10.97
C MET A 21 4.75 -12.15 9.61
N ASP A 22 5.53 -12.73 8.70
CA ASP A 22 5.54 -12.34 7.30
C ASP A 22 4.18 -12.68 6.66
N LYS A 23 3.63 -11.74 5.89
CA LYS A 23 2.30 -11.89 5.28
C LYS A 23 2.35 -11.57 3.80
N THR A 24 1.82 -12.48 3.00
CA THR A 24 1.57 -12.24 1.58
C THR A 24 0.09 -11.98 1.39
N PHE A 25 -0.29 -10.72 1.18
CA PHE A 25 -1.69 -10.33 0.94
C PHE A 25 -2.12 -10.63 -0.49
N ILE A 26 -1.25 -10.35 -1.47
CA ILE A 26 -1.49 -10.54 -2.89
C ILE A 26 -0.28 -11.27 -3.49
N GLU A 27 -0.54 -12.31 -4.28
CA GLU A 27 0.46 -13.06 -5.02
C GLU A 27 -0.04 -13.29 -6.45
N ALA A 28 0.75 -12.89 -7.45
CA ALA A 28 0.42 -13.02 -8.87
C ALA A 28 -1.00 -12.51 -9.23
N GLY A 29 -1.43 -11.40 -8.60
CA GLY A 29 -2.75 -10.79 -8.82
C GLY A 29 -3.90 -11.43 -8.05
N ALA A 30 -3.66 -12.51 -7.30
CA ALA A 30 -4.68 -13.17 -6.47
C ALA A 30 -4.53 -12.79 -4.99
N VAL A 31 -5.65 -12.54 -4.31
CA VAL A 31 -5.68 -12.34 -2.85
C VAL A 31 -5.35 -13.67 -2.16
N LYS A 32 -4.40 -13.64 -1.22
CA LYS A 32 -3.92 -14.84 -0.50
C LYS A 32 -4.27 -14.83 0.97
N SER A 33 -4.26 -13.66 1.61
CA SER A 33 -4.50 -13.54 3.04
C SER A 33 -5.02 -12.16 3.42
N PHE A 34 -5.51 -12.07 4.65
CA PHE A 34 -5.95 -10.84 5.29
C PHE A 34 -5.24 -10.70 6.64
N ASP A 35 -5.34 -9.50 7.19
CA ASP A 35 -4.73 -9.15 8.46
C ASP A 35 -5.74 -9.35 9.61
N TRP A 36 -5.34 -10.11 10.64
CA TRP A 36 -6.23 -10.54 11.70
C TRP A 36 -5.66 -10.22 13.10
N ASP A 37 -6.39 -9.40 13.86
CA ASP A 37 -6.22 -9.30 15.33
C ASP A 37 -6.91 -10.49 16.03
N LYS A 38 -6.65 -10.71 17.34
CA LYS A 38 -7.25 -11.85 18.08
C LYS A 38 -8.77 -11.87 18.00
N LYS A 39 -9.41 -10.71 18.17
CA LYS A 39 -10.87 -10.59 18.20
C LYS A 39 -11.48 -10.95 16.85
N ARG A 40 -10.97 -10.40 15.76
CA ARG A 40 -11.44 -10.65 14.40
C ARG A 40 -11.14 -12.07 13.94
N ALA A 41 -9.97 -12.60 14.30
CA ALA A 41 -9.61 -13.98 14.01
C ALA A 41 -10.62 -14.96 14.64
N ALA A 42 -10.97 -14.74 15.90
CA ALA A 42 -11.96 -15.55 16.61
C ALA A 42 -13.35 -15.47 15.93
N LEU A 43 -13.79 -14.29 15.54
CA LEU A 43 -15.06 -14.10 14.83
C LEU A 43 -15.08 -14.78 13.44
N ALA A 44 -13.94 -14.78 12.75
CA ALA A 44 -13.80 -15.39 11.42
C ALA A 44 -13.46 -16.89 11.46
N GLY A 45 -13.26 -17.48 12.65
CA GLY A 45 -12.85 -18.88 12.81
C GLY A 45 -11.44 -19.17 12.29
N CYS A 46 -10.55 -18.18 12.25
CA CYS A 46 -9.17 -18.30 11.78
C CYS A 46 -8.15 -17.97 12.88
N LYS A 47 -6.85 -18.02 12.55
CA LYS A 47 -5.77 -17.66 13.49
C LYS A 47 -5.40 -16.19 13.34
N SER A 48 -5.06 -15.54 14.46
CA SER A 48 -4.47 -14.19 14.48
C SER A 48 -3.13 -14.18 13.75
N THR A 49 -2.84 -13.06 13.08
CA THR A 49 -1.59 -12.84 12.34
C THR A 49 -0.62 -11.92 13.08
N GLY A 50 -0.85 -11.65 14.37
CA GLY A 50 0.03 -10.81 15.18
C GLY A 50 -0.01 -9.34 14.74
N SER A 51 -1.22 -8.79 14.60
CA SER A 51 -1.43 -7.53 13.89
C SER A 51 -2.11 -6.46 14.72
N PHE A 52 -2.45 -6.77 15.96
CA PHE A 52 -3.14 -5.81 16.80
C PHE A 52 -2.20 -4.65 17.15
N ARG A 53 -2.67 -3.41 17.01
CA ARG A 53 -1.97 -2.24 17.49
C ARG A 53 -2.90 -1.37 18.32
N ASN A 54 -2.44 -0.99 19.50
CA ASN A 54 -3.13 -0.09 20.40
C ASN A 54 -2.66 1.35 20.15
N LYS A 55 -3.35 2.06 19.25
CA LYS A 55 -3.09 3.49 19.03
C LYS A 55 -4.01 4.30 19.93
N LEU A 56 -3.51 5.43 20.44
CA LEU A 56 -4.21 6.35 21.36
C LEU A 56 -5.67 6.66 20.96
N SER A 57 -5.97 6.70 19.66
CA SER A 57 -7.30 7.01 19.13
C SER A 57 -8.09 5.79 18.63
N GLN A 58 -7.43 4.66 18.35
CA GLN A 58 -8.10 3.47 17.82
C GLN A 58 -7.22 2.22 17.98
N SER A 59 -7.73 1.23 18.72
CA SER A 59 -7.10 -0.08 18.86
C SER A 59 -7.67 -1.03 17.81
N THR A 60 -6.86 -1.40 16.81
CA THR A 60 -7.30 -2.29 15.71
C THR A 60 -6.10 -2.96 15.05
N SER A 61 -6.35 -3.98 14.23
CA SER A 61 -5.37 -4.53 13.30
C SER A 61 -4.73 -3.43 12.46
N SER A 62 -3.39 -3.37 12.43
CA SER A 62 -2.62 -2.41 11.64
C SER A 62 -1.35 -3.08 11.13
N LEU A 63 -1.01 -2.77 9.88
CA LEU A 63 0.28 -3.13 9.30
C LEU A 63 1.39 -2.31 9.97
N VAL A 64 2.56 -2.94 10.09
CA VAL A 64 3.83 -2.36 10.50
C VAL A 64 4.60 -1.88 9.27
N LYS A 65 4.69 -2.73 8.24
CA LYS A 65 5.52 -2.46 7.06
C LYS A 65 4.95 -3.17 5.84
N LEU A 66 4.31 -2.40 4.96
CA LEU A 66 3.87 -2.89 3.66
C LEU A 66 4.96 -2.67 2.62
N SER A 67 5.31 -3.71 1.87
CA SER A 67 6.24 -3.66 0.76
C SER A 67 5.66 -4.32 -0.49
N ILE A 68 6.12 -3.86 -1.66
CA ILE A 68 5.80 -4.43 -2.96
C ILE A 68 7.08 -5.04 -3.50
N SER A 69 7.03 -6.28 -3.98
CA SER A 69 8.18 -6.92 -4.62
C SER A 69 8.58 -6.16 -5.89
N PRO A 70 9.88 -6.02 -6.19
CA PRO A 70 10.32 -5.43 -7.44
C PRO A 70 9.86 -6.28 -8.63
N GLY A 71 9.51 -5.60 -9.72
CA GLY A 71 9.29 -6.24 -11.03
C GLY A 71 10.60 -6.46 -11.79
N GLN A 72 10.49 -6.95 -13.03
CA GLN A 72 11.64 -7.18 -13.92
C GLN A 72 11.94 -6.00 -14.85
N THR A 73 11.00 -5.06 -14.99
CA THR A 73 11.15 -3.91 -15.89
C THR A 73 11.81 -2.77 -15.16
N SER A 74 12.90 -2.23 -15.71
CA SER A 74 13.55 -1.04 -15.18
C SER A 74 12.71 0.20 -15.40
N GLU A 75 12.91 1.23 -14.56
CA GLU A 75 12.22 2.52 -14.66
C GLU A 75 12.34 3.15 -16.06
N ASN A 76 13.56 3.20 -16.63
CA ASN A 76 13.77 3.73 -17.98
C ASN A 76 12.94 3.00 -19.04
N LYS A 77 12.81 1.66 -18.93
CA LYS A 77 11.99 0.87 -19.85
C LYS A 77 10.50 1.10 -19.65
N LEU A 78 10.06 1.31 -18.40
CA LEU A 78 8.68 1.68 -18.10
C LEU A 78 8.35 3.04 -18.74
N ILE A 79 9.16 4.06 -18.50
CA ILE A 79 8.96 5.41 -19.07
C ILE A 79 8.99 5.35 -20.61
N SER A 80 9.93 4.62 -21.19
CA SER A 80 10.04 4.52 -22.65
C SER A 80 8.87 3.80 -23.32
N SER A 81 8.09 3.03 -22.55
CA SER A 81 6.89 2.33 -23.05
C SER A 81 5.64 3.22 -23.09
N ILE A 82 5.69 4.41 -22.48
CA ILE A 82 4.54 5.32 -22.38
C ILE A 82 4.48 6.20 -23.62
N LYS A 83 3.45 5.99 -24.46
CA LYS A 83 3.15 6.88 -25.60
C LYS A 83 2.63 8.24 -25.13
N GLU A 84 1.68 8.23 -24.22
CA GLU A 84 1.16 9.41 -23.54
C GLU A 84 0.72 8.98 -22.15
N GLY A 85 1.08 9.73 -21.11
CA GLY A 85 0.73 9.35 -19.75
C GLY A 85 1.23 10.33 -18.69
N LEU A 86 1.09 9.90 -17.44
CA LEU A 86 1.41 10.68 -16.26
C LEU A 86 2.25 9.83 -15.30
N ILE A 87 3.41 10.32 -14.91
CA ILE A 87 4.18 9.79 -13.78
C ILE A 87 3.69 10.50 -12.53
N VAL A 88 3.19 9.73 -11.56
CA VAL A 88 2.80 10.20 -10.24
C VAL A 88 3.94 9.93 -9.27
N ASP A 89 4.64 10.98 -8.87
CA ASP A 89 5.80 10.87 -7.97
C ASP A 89 5.38 11.03 -6.50
N ARG A 90 4.52 12.02 -6.21
CA ARG A 90 3.99 12.25 -4.86
C ARG A 90 2.54 12.70 -4.88
N LEU A 91 1.79 12.26 -3.87
CA LEU A 91 0.40 12.61 -3.64
C LEU A 91 0.27 13.60 -2.47
N LEU A 92 -0.64 14.57 -2.58
CA LEU A 92 -1.06 15.45 -1.50
C LEU A 92 -2.17 14.79 -0.70
N GLY A 93 -1.77 14.06 0.34
CA GLY A 93 -2.68 13.33 1.20
C GLY A 93 -3.36 12.15 0.49
N ALA A 94 -3.85 11.20 1.28
CA ALA A 94 -4.59 10.03 0.82
C ALA A 94 -5.88 9.89 1.63
N SER A 95 -6.58 11.01 1.86
CA SER A 95 -7.65 11.09 2.86
C SER A 95 -9.05 10.75 2.33
N GLN A 96 -9.25 10.71 1.01
CA GLN A 96 -10.56 10.46 0.40
C GLN A 96 -10.55 9.16 -0.41
N LEU A 97 -10.81 8.05 0.28
CA LEU A 97 -11.04 6.73 -0.33
C LEU A 97 -12.34 6.13 0.18
N ASN A 98 -13.17 5.68 -0.74
CA ASN A 98 -14.30 4.80 -0.44
C ASN A 98 -13.81 3.35 -0.55
N LYS A 99 -13.30 2.82 0.57
CA LYS A 99 -12.72 1.47 0.60
C LYS A 99 -13.70 0.35 0.19
N LEU A 100 -15.00 0.56 0.40
CA LEU A 100 -16.02 -0.44 0.08
C LEU A 100 -16.26 -0.53 -1.43
N ALA A 101 -16.26 0.60 -2.12
CA ALA A 101 -16.42 0.67 -3.57
C ALA A 101 -15.08 0.56 -4.33
N GLY A 102 -13.95 0.76 -3.64
CA GLY A 102 -12.62 0.81 -4.27
C GLY A 102 -12.30 2.16 -4.92
N GLU A 103 -13.13 3.18 -4.69
CA GLU A 103 -12.97 4.51 -5.30
C GLU A 103 -11.94 5.34 -4.53
N PHE A 104 -11.18 6.14 -5.27
CA PHE A 104 -10.28 7.13 -4.68
C PHE A 104 -10.18 8.37 -5.56
N SER A 105 -9.88 9.50 -4.92
CA SER A 105 -9.58 10.77 -5.60
C SER A 105 -8.50 11.49 -4.82
N VAL A 106 -7.36 11.72 -5.46
CA VAL A 106 -6.16 12.27 -4.81
C VAL A 106 -5.53 13.37 -5.66
N ASN A 107 -5.09 14.44 -4.99
CA ASN A 107 -4.33 15.51 -5.62
C ASN A 107 -2.86 15.11 -5.75
N LEU A 108 -2.23 15.50 -6.85
CA LEU A 108 -0.79 15.34 -7.01
C LEU A 108 -0.04 16.46 -6.26
N ASP A 109 0.98 16.09 -5.49
CA ASP A 109 2.03 17.01 -5.03
C ASP A 109 3.03 17.25 -6.16
N LEU A 110 3.48 16.14 -6.76
CA LEU A 110 4.44 16.10 -7.84
C LEU A 110 4.05 15.04 -8.85
N GLY A 111 3.92 15.45 -10.11
CA GLY A 111 3.72 14.57 -11.24
C GLY A 111 4.28 15.16 -12.52
N TYR A 112 4.53 14.30 -13.50
CA TYR A 112 5.14 14.67 -14.77
C TYR A 112 4.37 14.09 -15.95
N LYS A 113 4.15 14.92 -16.97
CA LYS A 113 3.57 14.45 -18.23
C LYS A 113 4.64 13.73 -19.04
N VAL A 114 4.23 12.63 -19.66
CA VAL A 114 5.05 11.84 -20.59
C VAL A 114 4.38 11.87 -21.95
N GLU A 115 5.13 12.23 -22.99
CA GLU A 115 4.71 12.14 -24.38
C GLU A 115 5.84 11.53 -25.20
N ASN A 116 5.49 10.60 -26.11
CA ASN A 116 6.42 9.92 -27.00
C ASN A 116 7.69 9.44 -26.27
N ALA A 117 7.51 8.70 -25.18
CA ALA A 117 8.59 8.14 -24.35
C ALA A 117 9.48 9.17 -23.63
N GLN A 118 9.08 10.45 -23.55
CA GLN A 118 9.87 11.51 -22.90
C GLN A 118 9.07 12.25 -21.83
N ILE A 119 9.74 12.56 -20.71
CA ILE A 119 9.19 13.45 -19.69
C ILE A 119 9.23 14.89 -20.22
N ILE A 120 8.07 15.47 -20.48
CA ILE A 120 8.01 16.81 -21.08
C ILE A 120 7.93 17.93 -20.04
N GLY A 121 7.53 17.62 -18.81
CA GLY A 121 7.49 18.60 -17.73
C GLY A 121 6.55 18.26 -16.59
N ARG A 122 6.62 19.08 -15.53
CA ARG A 122 5.78 18.95 -14.33
C ARG A 122 4.34 19.40 -14.62
N VAL A 123 3.37 18.66 -14.10
CA VAL A 123 1.95 19.07 -14.08
C VAL A 123 1.58 19.73 -12.75
N LYS A 124 0.54 20.58 -12.77
CA LYS A 124 0.00 21.28 -11.59
C LYS A 124 -1.52 21.15 -11.58
N ASN A 125 -2.11 21.29 -10.39
CA ASN A 125 -3.57 21.29 -10.20
C ASN A 125 -4.25 20.07 -10.83
N THR A 126 -3.69 18.89 -10.58
CA THR A 126 -4.13 17.62 -11.21
C THR A 126 -4.61 16.66 -10.13
N ILE A 127 -5.74 16.02 -10.40
CA ILE A 127 -6.33 14.96 -9.58
C ILE A 127 -6.26 13.66 -10.37
N VAL A 128 -5.93 12.56 -9.68
CA VAL A 128 -6.10 11.20 -10.19
C VAL A 128 -7.24 10.55 -9.42
N ALA A 129 -8.21 10.00 -10.14
CA ALA A 129 -9.37 9.36 -9.55
C ALA A 129 -9.71 8.04 -10.25
N VAL A 130 -10.27 7.11 -9.48
CA VAL A 130 -10.88 5.87 -9.95
C VAL A 130 -12.26 5.77 -9.32
N HIS A 131 -13.25 5.46 -10.15
CA HIS A 131 -14.66 5.27 -9.81
C HIS A 131 -15.04 3.82 -10.09
#